data_AF-A0A3C0A9Z1-F1
#
_entry.id   AF-A0A3C0A9Z1-F1
#
_cell.length_a   1.000
_cell.length_b   1.000
_cell.length_c   1.000
_cell.angle_alpha   90.00
_cell.angle_beta   90.00
_cell.angle_gamma   90.00
#
_symmetry.space_group_name_H-M   'P 1'
#
loop_
_entity.id
_entity.type
_entity.pdbx_description
1 polymer ?
#
loop_
_entity_poly.entity_id
_entity_poly.type
_entity_poly.pdbx_seq_one_letter_code
_entity_poly.pdbx_strand_id
1 'polypeptide(L)'
;DLRPRVLIEVNLSGEANKKGFQKTELLQTWHTLCQNRHVQIAGLMTMAPHVDDPEAARPVFRELAALRDILQAVSPVQIRLQELSMGMSGD
;
A
#
# COMPACT_ATOMS: atom_id res chain seq x y z
N ASP A 1 15.12 -13.72 -16.96
CA ASP A 1 14.31 -13.50 -15.75
C ASP A 1 13.63 -12.15 -15.73
N LEU A 2 12.30 -12.16 -15.86
CA LEU A 2 11.46 -11.00 -15.60
C LEU A 2 11.08 -11.01 -14.12
N ARG A 3 11.42 -9.94 -13.39
CA ARG A 3 10.91 -9.69 -12.04
C ARG A 3 9.89 -8.56 -12.13
N PRO A 4 8.58 -8.85 -12.10
CA PRO A 4 7.57 -7.81 -12.21
C PRO A 4 7.69 -6.84 -11.04
N ARG A 5 7.50 -5.56 -11.34
CA ARG A 5 7.29 -4.52 -10.32
C ARG A 5 5.86 -4.65 -9.81
N VAL A 6 5.72 -4.72 -8.49
CA VAL A 6 4.41 -4.89 -7.84
C VAL A 6 4.20 -3.81 -6.79
N LEU A 7 2.94 -3.47 -6.56
CA LEU A 7 2.49 -2.66 -5.44
C LEU A 7 1.71 -3.55 -4.48
N ILE A 8 1.84 -3.29 -3.19
CA ILE A 8 1.06 -4.02 -2.18
C ILE A 8 -0.24 -3.27 -1.94
N GLU A 9 -1.36 -3.93 -2.22
CA GLU A 9 -2.70 -3.42 -1.93
C GLU A 9 -2.97 -3.47 -0.42
N VAL A 10 -3.38 -2.34 0.14
CA VAL A 10 -3.74 -2.20 1.56
C VAL A 10 -5.19 -1.75 1.65
N ASN A 11 -5.99 -2.49 2.42
CA ASN A 11 -7.35 -2.09 2.75
C ASN A 11 -7.31 -1.07 3.88
N LEU A 12 -7.48 0.21 3.53
CA LEU A 12 -7.55 1.33 4.47
C LEU A 12 -8.93 1.99 4.50
N SER A 13 -9.91 1.48 3.75
CA SER A 13 -11.28 2.01 3.77
C SER A 13 -12.10 1.51 4.95
N GLY A 14 -11.64 0.46 5.65
CA GLY A 14 -12.37 -0.19 6.74
C GLY A 14 -13.49 -1.11 6.27
N GLU A 15 -13.68 -1.27 4.96
CA GLU A 15 -14.72 -2.12 4.39
C GLU A 15 -14.25 -3.57 4.38
N ALA A 16 -14.89 -4.42 5.19
CA ALA A 16 -14.53 -5.84 5.33
C ALA A 16 -14.61 -6.63 4.01
N ASN A 17 -15.41 -6.15 3.04
CA ASN A 17 -15.58 -6.79 1.74
C ASN A 17 -14.49 -6.42 0.72
N LYS A 18 -13.65 -5.42 1.00
CA LYS A 18 -12.54 -5.03 0.11
C LYS A 18 -11.29 -5.90 0.31
N LYS A 19 -10.55 -6.07 -0.78
CA LYS A 19 -9.31 -6.85 -0.85
C LYS A 19 -8.12 -6.03 -0.34
N GLY A 20 -6.98 -6.68 -0.21
CA GLY A 20 -5.75 -6.09 0.29
C GLY A 20 -5.45 -6.49 1.73
N PHE A 21 -4.20 -6.24 2.13
CA PHE A 21 -3.76 -6.47 3.51
C PHE A 21 -4.44 -5.49 4.45
N GLN A 22 -4.76 -5.97 5.66
CA GLN A 22 -4.98 -5.04 6.76
C GLN A 22 -3.65 -4.39 7.15
N LYS A 23 -3.69 -3.14 7.61
CA LYS A 23 -2.48 -2.41 8.04
C LYS A 23 -1.63 -3.21 9.03
N THR A 24 -2.26 -3.79 10.05
CA THR A 24 -1.58 -4.57 11.09
C THR A 24 -0.98 -5.86 10.54
N GLU A 25 -1.70 -6.54 9.66
CA GLU A 25 -1.25 -7.76 8.97
C GLU A 25 -0.02 -7.47 8.08
N LEU A 26 -0.06 -6.37 7.32
CA LEU A 26 1.07 -5.98 6.48
C LEU A 26 2.32 -5.68 7.31
N LEU A 27 2.16 -4.94 8.41
CA LEU A 27 3.28 -4.65 9.32
C LEU A 27 3.90 -5.93 9.90
N GLN A 28 3.08 -6.91 10.26
CA GLN A 28 3.54 -8.19 10.82
C GLN A 28 4.24 -9.07 9.78
N THR A 29 3.79 -9.03 8.52
CA THR A 29 4.31 -9.89 7.44
C THR A 29 5.39 -9.23 6.58
N TRP A 30 5.66 -7.94 6.78
CA TRP A 30 6.53 -7.12 5.92
C TRP A 30 7.92 -7.72 5.71
N HIS A 31 8.56 -8.20 6.78
CA HIS A 31 9.89 -8.78 6.68
C HIS A 31 9.88 -10.01 5.76
N THR A 32 8.86 -10.86 5.87
CA THR A 32 8.71 -12.05 5.01
C THR A 32 8.51 -11.65 3.55
N LEU A 33 7.69 -10.63 3.28
CA LEU A 33 7.49 -10.11 1.92
C LEU A 33 8.79 -9.59 1.30
N CYS A 34 9.62 -8.90 2.09
CA CYS A 34 10.92 -8.37 1.66
C CYS A 34 11.94 -9.45 1.25
N GLN A 35 11.72 -10.71 1.67
CA GLN A 35 12.59 -11.84 1.29
C GLN A 35 12.25 -12.41 -0.09
N ASN A 36 11.11 -12.04 -0.69
CA ASN A 36 10.71 -12.54 -2.00
C ASN A 36 11.68 -12.06 -3.10
N ARG A 37 12.22 -13.00 -3.87
CA ARG A 37 13.20 -12.73 -4.94
C ARG A 37 12.57 -12.65 -6.34
N HIS A 38 11.31 -13.06 -6.47
CA HIS A 38 10.61 -13.18 -7.75
C HIS A 38 9.92 -11.89 -8.19
N VAL A 39 9.69 -10.96 -7.26
CA VAL A 39 9.04 -9.68 -7.53
C VAL A 39 9.88 -8.52 -7.01
N GLN A 40 9.65 -7.32 -7.57
CA GLN A 40 10.20 -6.07 -7.05
C GLN A 40 9.08 -5.26 -6.42
N ILE A 41 9.04 -5.21 -5.08
CA ILE A 41 8.10 -4.36 -4.36
C ILE A 41 8.52 -2.90 -4.56
N ALA A 42 7.65 -2.12 -5.21
CA ALA A 42 7.95 -0.75 -5.62
C ALA A 42 7.17 0.32 -4.82
N GLY A 43 6.18 -0.10 -4.02
CA GLY A 43 5.31 0.83 -3.33
C GLY A 43 4.03 0.20 -2.82
N LEU A 44 3.08 1.05 -2.45
CA LEU A 44 1.78 0.66 -1.93
C LEU A 44 0.65 1.14 -2.84
N MET A 45 -0.52 0.53 -2.66
CA MET A 45 -1.74 0.84 -3.38
C MET A 45 -2.92 0.77 -2.42
N THR A 46 -3.92 1.62 -2.61
CA THR A 46 -5.21 1.49 -1.90
C THR A 46 -6.36 1.96 -2.77
N MET A 47 -7.54 1.46 -2.47
CA MET A 47 -8.80 1.92 -3.05
C MET A 47 -9.59 2.67 -2.00
N ALA A 48 -9.75 3.99 -2.18
CA ALA A 48 -10.58 4.81 -1.31
C ALA A 48 -12.03 4.27 -1.26
N PRO A 49 -12.78 4.51 -0.17
CA PRO A 49 -14.22 4.25 -0.16
C PRO A 49 -14.90 5.09 -1.25
N HIS A 50 -15.97 4.55 -1.85
CA HIS A 50 -16.78 5.35 -2.77
C HIS A 50 -17.66 6.29 -1.94
N VAL A 51 -17.42 7.59 -2.06
CA VAL A 51 -18.01 8.64 -1.23
C VAL A 51 -18.42 9.81 -2.11
N ASP A 52 -19.50 10.50 -1.74
CA ASP A 52 -19.99 11.68 -2.49
C ASP A 52 -19.10 12.92 -2.28
N ASP A 53 -18.38 12.97 -1.15
CA ASP A 53 -17.43 14.02 -0.82
C ASP A 53 -15.99 13.54 -1.06
N PRO A 54 -15.29 14.04 -2.09
CA PRO A 54 -13.90 13.69 -2.39
C PRO A 54 -12.95 13.92 -1.21
N GLU A 55 -13.25 14.89 -0.33
CA GLU A 55 -12.41 15.16 0.84
C GLU A 55 -12.38 13.98 1.83
N ALA A 56 -13.39 13.10 1.80
CA ALA A 56 -13.43 11.89 2.62
C ALA A 56 -12.40 10.82 2.17
N ALA A 57 -11.82 10.93 0.97
CA ALA A 57 -10.73 10.05 0.52
C ALA A 57 -9.35 10.47 1.09
N ARG A 58 -9.17 11.74 1.45
CA ARG A 58 -7.87 12.29 1.87
C ARG A 58 -7.28 11.63 3.13
N PRO A 59 -8.05 11.29 4.17
CA PRO A 59 -7.52 10.55 5.32
C PRO A 59 -6.91 9.20 4.92
N VAL A 60 -7.55 8.49 3.98
CA VAL A 60 -7.07 7.20 3.48
C VAL A 60 -5.74 7.36 2.74
N PHE A 61 -5.62 8.38 1.88
CA PHE A 61 -4.38 8.66 1.15
C PHE A 61 -3.23 9.08 2.09
N ARG A 62 -3.52 9.89 3.10
CA ARG A 62 -2.54 10.25 4.14
C ARG A 62 -2.09 9.03 4.94
N GLU A 63 -3.02 8.13 5.26
CA GLU A 63 -2.68 6.90 5.96
C GLU A 63 -1.81 5.97 5.12
N LEU A 64 -2.09 5.84 3.82
CA LEU A 64 -1.25 5.06 2.91
C LEU A 64 0.18 5.61 2.84
N ALA A 65 0.32 6.94 2.74
CA ALA A 65 1.62 7.60 2.74
C ALA A 65 2.40 7.39 4.05
N ALA A 66 1.73 7.53 5.21
CA ALA A 66 2.34 7.26 6.51
C ALA A 66 2.76 5.79 6.65
N LEU A 67 1.95 4.85 6.17
CA LEU A 67 2.29 3.43 6.18
C LEU A 67 3.50 3.14 5.28
N ARG A 68 3.59 3.77 4.11
CA ARG A 68 4.76 3.69 3.24
C ARG A 68 6.01 4.14 3.98
N ASP A 69 5.97 5.29 4.65
CA ASP A 69 7.14 5.83 5.37
C ASP A 69 7.59 4.88 6.49
N ILE A 70 6.65 4.32 7.25
CA ILE A 70 6.94 3.31 8.28
C ILE A 70 7.61 2.08 7.68
N LEU A 71 7.03 1.50 6.61
CA LEU A 71 7.58 0.31 5.97
C LEU A 71 8.94 0.58 5.34
N GLN A 72 9.13 1.75 4.73
CA GLN A 72 10.40 2.15 4.13
C GLN A 72 11.53 2.22 5.18
N ALA A 73 11.24 2.69 6.41
CA ALA A 73 12.21 2.79 7.48
C ALA A 73 12.73 1.42 7.97
N VAL A 74 11.91 0.37 7.85
CA VAL A 74 12.27 -1.00 8.23
C VAL A 74 12.59 -1.89 7.02
N SER A 75 12.59 -1.33 5.81
CA SER A 75 12.86 -2.08 4.59
C SER A 75 14.37 -2.26 4.35
N PRO A 76 14.79 -3.38 3.74
CA PRO A 76 16.13 -3.51 3.21
C PRO A 76 16.47 -2.40 2.21
N VAL A 77 17.74 -1.99 2.14
CA VAL A 77 18.22 -0.87 1.29
C VAL A 77 17.89 -1.02 -0.20
N GLN A 78 17.74 -2.25 -0.68
CA GLN A 78 17.38 -2.55 -2.06
C GLN A 78 15.88 -2.37 -2.38
N ILE A 79 15.01 -2.25 -1.37
CA ILE A 79 13.58 -2.01 -1.55
C ILE A 79 13.31 -0.52 -1.34
N ARG A 80 12.85 0.14 -2.42
CA ARG A 80 12.43 1.54 -2.41
C ARG A 80 10.94 1.62 -2.73
N LEU A 81 10.15 2.07 -1.76
CA LEU A 81 8.71 2.25 -1.86
C LEU A 81 8.38 3.63 -2.43
N GLN A 82 8.76 3.86 -3.68
CA GLN A 82 8.60 5.17 -4.33
C GLN A 82 7.16 5.44 -4.77
N GLU A 83 6.41 4.39 -5.07
CA GLU A 83 5.08 4.50 -5.66
C GLU A 83 3.97 4.49 -4.60
N LEU A 84 2.98 5.35 -4.79
CA LEU A 84 1.69 5.31 -4.09
C LEU A 84 0.59 5.35 -5.16
N SER A 85 -0.03 4.21 -5.42
CA SER A 85 -1.15 4.10 -6.36
C SER A 85 -2.46 4.32 -5.60
N MET A 86 -2.99 5.52 -5.70
CA MET A 86 -4.21 5.96 -5.02
C MET A 86 -4.86 7.12 -5.80
N GLY A 87 -6.18 7.25 -5.70
CA GLY A 87 -6.95 8.27 -6.42
C GLY A 87 -7.47 7.79 -7.76
N MET A 88 -8.75 8.05 -8.01
CA MET A 88 -9.46 7.87 -9.28
C MET A 88 -10.25 9.14 -9.62
N SER A 89 -10.96 9.17 -10.75
CA SER A 89 -11.66 10.38 -11.24
C SER A 89 -12.73 10.97 -10.31
N GLY A 90 -13.09 10.30 -9.22
CA GLY A 90 -14.08 10.75 -8.23
C GLY A 90 -13.51 11.09 -6.85
N ASP A 91 -12.18 11.03 -6.69
CA ASP A 91 -11.47 11.29 -5.42
C ASP A 91 -10.68 12.61 -5.47
#